data_AF-A0A2K1ZKX2-F1
#
_entry.id   AF-A0A2K1ZKX2-F1
#
_cell.length_a   1.000
_cell.length_b   1.000
_cell.length_c   1.000
_cell.angle_alpha   90.00
_cell.angle_beta   90.00
_cell.angle_gamma   90.00
#
_symmetry.space_group_name_H-M   'P 1'
#
loop_
_entity.id
_entity.type
_entity.pdbx_description
1 polymer ?
#
loop_
_entity_poly.entity_id
_entity_poly.type
_entity_poly.pdbx_seq_one_letter_code
_entity_poly.pdbx_strand_id
1 'polypeptide(L)'
;MRPLDEKEMGEVFKKHMLFTGNNLKNIIENPSHEGPDPNPGRYRFRLHKNKVFYISESLVKRATNIGRKNLVSLGTCIGKFTHGGGFRLTVQPLNLLAANAKHKVWLKPTSEMSFLYGNHVLKGGLGKITDSINRNDGVVVFSMSDVPLGFGPAARSTQECRKCDPNGIVVHHYADIGEYLRDEDDL
;
A
#
# COMPACT_ATOMS: atom_id res chain seq x y z
N MET A 1 8.94 18.13 -9.70
CA MET A 1 7.72 17.50 -9.15
C MET A 1 6.52 18.22 -9.71
N ARG A 2 5.54 17.51 -10.27
CA ARG A 2 4.31 18.10 -10.79
C ARG A 2 3.09 17.64 -9.99
N PRO A 3 1.99 18.41 -9.93
CA PRO A 3 0.70 17.86 -9.50
C PRO A 3 0.27 16.71 -10.42
N LEU A 4 -0.55 15.79 -9.89
CA LEU A 4 -1.19 14.75 -10.68
C LEU A 4 -2.35 15.35 -11.47
N ASP A 5 -2.58 14.83 -12.67
CA ASP A 5 -3.76 15.17 -13.45
C ASP A 5 -5.00 14.44 -12.89
N GLU A 6 -6.21 14.89 -13.21
CA GLU A 6 -7.44 14.29 -12.68
C GLU A 6 -7.56 12.79 -13.03
N LYS A 7 -7.15 12.41 -14.24
CA LYS A 7 -7.14 11.01 -14.69
C LYS A 7 -6.17 10.16 -13.87
N GLU A 8 -4.96 10.67 -13.66
CA GLU A 8 -3.91 9.99 -12.88
C GLU A 8 -4.32 9.87 -11.42
N MET A 9 -4.91 10.93 -10.86
CA MET A 9 -5.43 10.95 -9.51
C MET A 9 -6.55 9.92 -9.32
N GLY A 10 -7.44 9.80 -10.31
CA GLY A 10 -8.48 8.77 -10.34
C GLY A 10 -7.91 7.35 -10.27
N GLU A 11 -6.85 7.05 -11.03
CA GLU A 11 -6.18 5.73 -11.01
C GLU A 11 -5.50 5.44 -9.66
N VAL A 12 -4.83 6.42 -9.06
CA VAL A 12 -4.21 6.26 -7.73
C VAL A 12 -5.26 5.99 -6.66
N PHE A 13 -6.35 6.77 -6.65
CA PHE A 13 -7.43 6.61 -5.69
C PHE A 13 -8.20 5.31 -5.89
N LYS A 14 -8.47 4.90 -7.13
CA LYS A 14 -9.09 3.62 -7.43
C LYS A 14 -8.31 2.45 -6.85
N LYS A 15 -6.96 2.49 -6.96
CA LYS A 15 -6.09 1.46 -6.37
C LYS A 15 -6.05 1.52 -4.85
N HIS A 16 -5.99 2.71 -4.25
CA HIS A 16 -6.02 2.84 -2.78
C HIS A 16 -7.35 2.38 -2.18
N MET A 17 -8.45 2.79 -2.81
CA MET A 17 -9.81 2.50 -2.35
C MET A 17 -10.12 1.00 -2.34
N LEU A 18 -9.42 0.20 -3.16
CA LEU A 18 -9.49 -1.26 -3.10
C LEU A 18 -9.11 -1.82 -1.71
N PHE A 19 -8.16 -1.18 -1.01
CA PHE A 19 -7.64 -1.62 0.29
C PHE A 19 -8.25 -0.85 1.47
N THR A 20 -8.42 0.47 1.33
CA THR A 20 -8.89 1.35 2.42
C THR A 20 -10.40 1.56 2.42
N GLY A 21 -11.09 1.31 1.31
CA GLY A 21 -12.50 1.67 1.13
C GLY A 21 -12.74 3.15 1.44
N ASN A 22 -13.76 3.42 2.25
CA ASN A 22 -14.19 4.78 2.60
C ASN A 22 -13.19 5.52 3.51
N ASN A 23 -12.23 4.82 4.13
CA ASN A 23 -11.23 5.42 5.03
C ASN A 23 -10.14 6.21 4.29
N LEU A 24 -10.20 6.29 2.96
CA LEU A 24 -9.27 7.09 2.15
C LEU A 24 -9.30 8.58 2.54
N LYS A 25 -10.45 9.08 3.02
CA LYS A 25 -10.57 10.46 3.51
C LYS A 25 -9.59 10.75 4.64
N ASN A 26 -9.38 9.79 5.54
CA ASN A 26 -8.44 9.94 6.66
C ASN A 26 -7.00 10.12 6.16
N ILE A 27 -6.63 9.53 5.02
CA ILE A 27 -5.29 9.69 4.44
C ILE A 27 -5.12 11.10 3.83
N ILE A 28 -6.17 11.67 3.26
CA ILE A 28 -6.10 13.00 2.62
C ILE A 28 -6.22 14.12 3.66
N GLU A 29 -7.11 13.94 4.64
CA GLU A 29 -7.44 14.94 5.66
C GLU A 29 -6.53 14.87 6.89
N ASN A 30 -5.60 13.91 6.94
CA ASN A 30 -4.67 13.80 8.07
C ASN A 30 -3.86 15.10 8.20
N PRO A 31 -3.87 15.77 9.37
CA PRO A 31 -3.02 16.95 9.58
C PRO A 31 -1.55 16.56 9.51
N SER A 32 -0.79 17.24 8.66
CA SER A 32 0.67 17.09 8.62
C SER A 32 1.29 18.03 9.65
N HIS A 33 1.86 17.49 10.72
CA HIS A 33 2.63 18.24 11.72
C HIS A 33 4.11 18.41 11.33
N GLU A 34 4.50 17.94 10.14
CA GLU A 34 5.88 17.98 9.65
C GLU A 34 6.23 19.36 9.05
N GLY A 35 6.57 20.32 9.90
CA GLY A 35 7.03 21.63 9.46
C GLY A 35 7.24 22.63 10.60
N PRO A 36 7.93 23.75 10.34
CA PRO A 36 8.06 24.85 11.29
C PRO A 36 6.80 25.73 11.38
N ASP A 37 5.81 25.49 10.51
CA ASP A 37 4.58 26.26 10.46
C ASP A 37 3.69 25.93 11.67
N PRO A 38 3.11 26.95 12.36
CA PRO A 38 2.29 26.75 13.55
C PRO A 38 0.92 26.09 13.24
N ASN A 39 0.46 26.14 11.99
CA ASN A 39 -0.77 25.48 11.55
C ASN A 39 -0.44 24.13 10.88
N PRO A 40 -1.15 23.04 11.24
CA PRO A 40 -0.96 21.75 10.59
C PRO A 40 -1.26 21.86 9.09
N GLY A 41 -0.29 21.48 8.26
CA GLY A 41 -0.45 21.42 6.82
C GLY A 41 -1.34 20.24 6.39
N ARG A 42 -1.50 20.09 5.08
CA ARG A 42 -2.16 18.91 4.48
C ARG A 42 -1.15 18.08 3.70
N TYR A 43 -1.38 16.78 3.62
CA TYR A 43 -0.65 15.93 2.70
C TYR A 43 -1.19 16.07 1.28
N ARG A 44 -0.29 16.05 0.30
CA ARG A 44 -0.61 16.11 -1.13
C ARG A 44 0.15 15.04 -1.89
N PHE A 45 -0.47 14.52 -2.95
CA PHE A 45 0.18 13.64 -3.89
C PHE A 45 0.96 14.46 -4.93
N ARG A 46 2.21 14.08 -5.19
CA ARG A 46 3.06 14.68 -6.24
C ARG A 46 3.69 13.62 -7.10
N LEU A 47 3.80 13.90 -8.39
CA LEU A 47 4.44 13.00 -9.35
C LEU A 47 5.86 13.48 -9.66
N HIS A 48 6.81 12.55 -9.62
CA HIS A 48 8.19 12.77 -9.99
C HIS A 48 8.80 11.50 -10.57
N LYS A 49 9.39 11.58 -11.77
CA LYS A 49 9.99 10.45 -12.50
C LYS A 49 9.06 9.20 -12.53
N ASN A 50 7.77 9.39 -12.84
CA ASN A 50 6.72 8.37 -12.85
C ASN A 50 6.39 7.71 -11.50
N LYS A 51 7.05 8.10 -10.41
CA LYS A 51 6.70 7.72 -9.04
C LYS A 51 5.78 8.77 -8.42
N VAL A 52 4.76 8.31 -7.70
CA VAL A 52 3.83 9.14 -6.93
C VAL A 52 4.27 9.14 -5.48
N PHE A 53 4.35 10.34 -4.90
CA PHE A 53 4.78 10.55 -3.53
C PHE A 53 3.69 11.22 -2.72
N TYR A 54 3.53 10.80 -1.48
CA TYR A 54 2.66 11.39 -0.46
C TYR A 54 3.51 12.20 0.51
N ILE A 55 3.27 13.52 0.52
CA ILE A 55 4.18 14.50 1.12
C ILE A 55 3.38 15.62 1.79
N SER A 56 3.86 16.14 2.92
CA SER A 56 3.32 17.36 3.54
C SER A 56 3.52 18.61 2.68
N GLU A 57 2.55 19.52 2.68
CA GLU A 57 2.64 20.75 1.89
C GLU A 57 3.88 21.59 2.21
N SER A 58 4.29 21.65 3.48
CA SER A 58 5.49 22.38 3.91
C SER A 58 6.79 21.77 3.36
N LEU A 59 6.85 20.45 3.16
CA LEU A 59 7.98 19.82 2.46
C LEU A 59 7.98 20.12 0.97
N VAL A 60 6.80 20.13 0.33
CA VAL A 60 6.68 20.48 -1.11
C VAL A 60 7.17 21.90 -1.38
N LYS A 61 6.83 22.87 -0.53
CA LYS A 61 7.27 24.27 -0.66
C LYS A 61 8.79 24.43 -0.53
N ARG A 62 9.47 23.57 0.23
CA ARG A 62 10.93 23.59 0.37
C ARG A 62 11.63 22.84 -0.76
N ALA A 63 11.00 21.78 -1.26
CA ALA A 63 11.50 20.97 -2.37
C ALA A 63 11.63 21.77 -3.68
N THR A 64 10.94 22.91 -3.83
CA THR A 64 11.09 23.79 -5.01
C THR A 64 12.48 24.40 -5.14
N ASN A 65 13.25 24.49 -4.05
CA ASN A 65 14.61 25.02 -4.06
C ASN A 65 15.63 24.00 -4.62
N ILE A 66 15.22 22.74 -4.83
CA ILE A 66 16.08 21.68 -5.33
C ILE A 66 15.78 21.43 -6.81
N GLY A 67 16.82 21.46 -7.64
CA GLY A 67 16.70 21.16 -9.07
C GLY A 67 16.16 19.75 -9.35
N ARG A 68 15.33 19.60 -10.39
CA ARG A 68 14.67 18.32 -10.73
C ARG A 68 15.63 17.14 -10.92
N LYS A 69 16.85 17.41 -11.41
CA LYS A 69 17.89 16.39 -11.61
C LYS A 69 18.44 15.85 -10.28
N ASN A 70 18.56 16.73 -9.29
CA ASN A 70 19.14 16.42 -7.98
C ASN A 70 18.11 15.83 -7.00
N LEU A 71 16.82 16.00 -7.29
CA LEU A 71 15.75 15.44 -6.48
C LEU A 71 15.56 13.94 -6.81
N VAL A 72 15.87 13.07 -5.85
CA VAL A 72 15.75 11.60 -5.97
C VAL A 72 14.38 11.13 -5.46
N SER A 73 14.11 11.28 -4.17
CA SER A 73 12.86 10.92 -3.51
C SER A 73 12.43 12.01 -2.53
N LEU A 74 11.14 12.05 -2.17
CA LEU A 74 10.65 12.98 -1.17
C LEU A 74 9.37 12.44 -0.52
N GLY A 75 9.35 12.36 0.81
CA GLY A 75 8.23 11.76 1.55
C GLY A 75 8.07 10.27 1.29
N THR A 76 6.82 9.77 1.39
CA THR A 76 6.52 8.35 1.19
C THR A 76 6.16 8.10 -0.26
N CYS A 77 6.90 7.25 -0.96
CA CYS A 77 6.48 6.81 -2.29
C CYS A 77 5.31 5.84 -2.16
N ILE A 78 4.26 6.08 -2.93
CA ILE A 78 3.00 5.34 -2.89
C ILE A 78 2.96 4.27 -3.99
N GLY A 79 3.60 4.55 -5.11
CA GLY A 79 3.57 3.69 -6.28
C GLY A 79 4.20 4.34 -7.50
N LYS A 80 4.26 3.58 -8.59
CA LYS A 80 4.77 4.00 -9.88
C LYS A 80 3.75 3.77 -11.00
N PHE A 81 3.69 4.70 -11.95
CA PHE A 81 2.97 4.49 -13.20
C PHE A 81 3.80 3.58 -14.10
N THR A 82 3.16 2.55 -14.63
CA THR A 82 3.76 1.66 -15.63
C THR A 82 3.70 2.30 -17.02
N HIS A 83 4.53 1.83 -17.95
CA HIS A 83 4.51 2.31 -19.34
C HIS A 83 3.15 2.09 -20.03
N GLY A 84 2.35 1.12 -19.56
CA GLY A 84 0.98 0.88 -20.02
C GLY A 84 -0.07 1.81 -19.41
N GLY A 85 0.32 2.84 -18.65
CA GLY A 85 -0.59 3.80 -18.03
C GLY A 85 -1.29 3.32 -16.75
N GLY A 86 -1.05 2.07 -16.33
CA GLY A 86 -1.59 1.53 -15.08
C GLY A 86 -0.80 1.99 -13.86
N PHE A 87 -1.47 2.20 -12.74
CA PHE A 87 -0.82 2.51 -11.46
C PHE A 87 -0.48 1.22 -10.68
N ARG A 88 0.80 1.03 -10.36
CA ARG A 88 1.30 -0.06 -9.50
C ARG A 88 1.66 0.50 -8.13
N LEU A 89 1.08 -0.08 -7.07
CA LEU A 89 1.44 0.25 -5.69
C LEU A 89 2.79 -0.38 -5.34
N THR A 90 3.63 0.33 -4.59
CA THR A 90 4.84 -0.21 -3.98
C THR A 90 4.55 -0.67 -2.54
N VAL A 91 5.50 -1.33 -1.88
CA VAL A 91 5.34 -1.73 -0.46
C VAL A 91 5.40 -0.56 0.52
N GLN A 92 6.08 0.53 0.20
CA GLN A 92 6.26 1.70 1.07
C GLN A 92 4.99 2.30 1.72
N PRO A 93 3.83 2.44 1.05
CA PRO A 93 2.59 2.88 1.69
C PRO A 93 1.96 1.86 2.65
N LEU A 94 2.57 0.69 2.89
CA LEU A 94 1.98 -0.37 3.70
C LEU A 94 1.51 0.12 5.07
N ASN A 95 2.28 0.97 5.75
CA ASN A 95 1.88 1.50 7.06
C ASN A 95 0.62 2.38 6.98
N LEU A 96 0.52 3.22 5.94
CA LEU A 96 -0.64 4.07 5.68
C LEU A 96 -1.88 3.23 5.33
N LEU A 97 -1.68 2.16 4.55
CA LEU A 97 -2.73 1.22 4.19
C LEU A 97 -3.17 0.39 5.39
N ALA A 98 -2.24 -0.17 6.16
CA ALA A 98 -2.49 -1.03 7.32
C ALA A 98 -3.32 -0.33 8.41
N ALA A 99 -3.07 0.96 8.66
CA ALA A 99 -3.82 1.76 9.62
C ALA A 99 -5.30 1.95 9.19
N ASN A 100 -5.55 2.04 7.88
CA ASN A 100 -6.88 2.35 7.33
C ASN A 100 -7.55 1.17 6.60
N ALA A 101 -6.93 -0.01 6.63
CA ALA A 101 -7.36 -1.18 5.86
C ALA A 101 -8.71 -1.69 6.36
N LYS A 102 -9.64 -1.86 5.42
CA LYS A 102 -10.96 -2.44 5.69
C LYS A 102 -10.89 -3.94 5.92
N HIS A 103 -10.09 -4.64 5.12
CA HIS A 103 -9.96 -6.10 5.15
C HIS A 103 -8.54 -6.50 5.55
N LYS A 104 -8.43 -7.35 6.56
CA LYS A 104 -7.16 -7.80 7.14
C LYS A 104 -7.11 -9.33 7.21
N VAL A 105 -5.91 -9.86 7.01
CA VAL A 105 -5.61 -11.28 7.13
C VAL A 105 -4.39 -11.45 8.01
N TRP A 106 -4.43 -12.38 8.94
CA TRP A 106 -3.30 -12.73 9.81
C TRP A 106 -2.73 -14.08 9.39
N LEU A 107 -1.41 -14.12 9.22
CA LEU A 107 -0.66 -15.32 8.89
C LEU A 107 -0.14 -16.01 10.15
N LYS A 108 -0.10 -17.35 10.11
CA LYS A 108 0.62 -18.14 11.11
C LYS A 108 2.14 -17.96 10.92
N PRO A 109 2.94 -18.03 12.00
CA PRO A 109 4.40 -17.91 11.92
C PRO A 109 5.06 -18.85 10.90
N THR A 110 4.52 -20.06 10.73
CA THR A 110 5.00 -21.06 9.76
C THR A 110 4.94 -20.60 8.30
N SER A 111 4.06 -19.64 7.99
CA SER A 111 3.81 -19.18 6.62
C SER A 111 4.22 -17.73 6.38
N GLU A 112 4.62 -17.00 7.41
CA GLU A 112 5.13 -15.62 7.30
C GLU A 112 6.36 -15.55 6.40
N MET A 113 7.36 -16.40 6.65
CA MET A 113 8.59 -16.43 5.86
C MET A 113 8.32 -16.73 4.39
N SER A 114 7.37 -17.63 4.10
CA SER A 114 6.97 -17.94 2.71
C SER A 114 6.39 -16.71 2.00
N PHE A 115 5.54 -15.95 2.69
CA PHE A 115 4.95 -14.71 2.15
C PHE A 115 6.01 -13.62 1.93
N LEU A 116 6.96 -13.46 2.86
CA LEU A 116 8.08 -12.51 2.74
C LEU A 116 9.07 -12.86 1.61
N TYR A 117 9.01 -14.08 1.08
CA TYR A 117 9.72 -14.49 -0.13
C TYR A 117 8.87 -14.34 -1.40
N GLY A 118 7.74 -13.63 -1.34
CA GLY A 118 6.89 -13.33 -2.50
C GLY A 118 5.91 -14.43 -2.89
N ASN A 119 5.72 -15.45 -2.03
CA ASN A 119 4.74 -16.50 -2.30
C ASN A 119 3.33 -16.07 -1.90
N HIS A 120 2.33 -16.68 -2.54
CA HIS A 120 0.93 -16.49 -2.21
C HIS A 120 0.57 -17.09 -0.84
N VAL A 121 -0.48 -16.56 -0.23
CA VAL A 121 -0.98 -17.07 1.06
C VAL A 121 -1.86 -18.30 0.80
N LEU A 122 -1.43 -19.44 1.34
CA LEU A 122 -2.20 -20.68 1.34
C LEU A 122 -3.14 -20.75 2.54
N LYS A 123 -4.24 -21.50 2.40
CA LYS A 123 -5.21 -21.71 3.47
C LYS A 123 -4.61 -22.32 4.73
N GLY A 124 -3.66 -23.25 4.61
CA GLY A 124 -2.97 -23.86 5.76
C GLY A 124 -2.24 -22.84 6.64
N GLY A 125 -1.70 -21.78 6.01
CA GLY A 125 -1.00 -20.66 6.64
C GLY A 125 -1.90 -19.55 7.17
N LEU A 126 -3.20 -19.59 6.88
CA LEU A 126 -4.15 -18.59 7.34
C LEU A 126 -4.45 -18.79 8.84
N GLY A 127 -4.19 -17.76 9.64
CA GLY A 127 -4.56 -17.71 11.06
C GLY A 127 -5.95 -17.13 11.25
N LYS A 128 -6.12 -15.83 10.97
CA LYS A 128 -7.37 -15.09 11.11
C LYS A 128 -7.69 -14.33 9.82
N ILE A 129 -8.96 -14.13 9.54
CA ILE A 129 -9.45 -13.39 8.37
C ILE A 129 -10.62 -12.51 8.79
N THR A 130 -10.68 -11.28 8.28
CA THR A 130 -11.86 -10.42 8.46
C THR A 130 -13.06 -11.00 7.73
N ASP A 131 -14.27 -10.85 8.30
CA ASP A 131 -15.50 -11.24 7.62
C ASP A 131 -15.85 -10.27 6.48
N SER A 132 -16.76 -10.72 5.60
CA SER A 132 -17.27 -9.93 4.47
C SER A 132 -16.21 -9.53 3.43
N ILE A 133 -15.19 -10.37 3.22
CA ILE A 133 -14.25 -10.24 2.09
C ILE A 133 -14.85 -10.93 0.87
N ASN A 134 -14.97 -10.19 -0.23
CA ASN A 134 -15.31 -10.74 -1.53
C ASN A 134 -14.05 -11.08 -2.33
N ARG A 135 -14.24 -11.84 -3.40
CA ARG A 135 -13.16 -12.13 -4.34
C ARG A 135 -12.66 -10.84 -5.00
N ASN A 136 -11.34 -10.72 -5.11
CA ASN A 136 -10.60 -9.55 -5.62
C ASN A 136 -10.63 -8.30 -4.73
N ASP A 137 -11.22 -8.35 -3.53
CA ASP A 137 -11.08 -7.26 -2.57
C ASP A 137 -9.63 -7.12 -2.12
N GLY A 138 -9.18 -5.88 -1.90
CA GLY A 138 -7.84 -5.59 -1.42
C GLY A 138 -7.71 -5.93 0.07
N VAL A 139 -6.75 -6.77 0.40
CA VAL A 139 -6.50 -7.23 1.77
C VAL A 139 -5.08 -6.87 2.19
N VAL A 140 -4.94 -6.40 3.43
CA VAL A 140 -3.62 -6.20 4.05
C VAL A 140 -3.29 -7.42 4.91
N VAL A 141 -2.08 -7.92 4.74
CA VAL A 141 -1.56 -9.12 5.40
C VAL A 141 -0.75 -8.71 6.63
N PHE A 142 -1.06 -9.33 7.75
CA PHE A 142 -0.44 -9.11 9.06
C PHE A 142 0.16 -10.41 9.58
N SER A 143 1.16 -10.28 10.45
CA SER A 143 1.61 -11.34 11.36
C SER A 143 0.61 -11.53 12.51
N MET A 144 0.66 -12.68 13.20
CA MET A 144 -0.10 -12.88 14.44
C MET A 144 0.17 -11.84 15.53
N SER A 145 1.31 -11.13 15.46
CA SER A 145 1.66 -10.04 16.38
C SER A 145 1.19 -8.65 15.92
N ASP A 146 0.21 -8.58 15.02
CA ASP A 146 -0.35 -7.34 14.46
C ASP A 146 0.67 -6.46 13.70
N VAL A 147 1.76 -7.06 13.22
CA VAL A 147 2.75 -6.38 12.37
C VAL A 147 2.34 -6.49 10.90
N PRO A 148 2.23 -5.39 10.14
CA PRO A 148 1.88 -5.45 8.72
C PRO A 148 3.05 -6.01 7.91
N LEU A 149 2.78 -7.04 7.11
CA LEU A 149 3.77 -7.76 6.29
C LEU A 149 3.70 -7.40 4.81
N GLY A 150 2.52 -7.02 4.32
CA GLY A 150 2.30 -6.76 2.90
C GLY A 150 0.82 -6.64 2.58
N PHE A 151 0.49 -6.70 1.30
CA PHE A 151 -0.90 -6.63 0.84
C PHE A 151 -1.09 -7.35 -0.49
N GLY A 152 -2.34 -7.66 -0.81
CA GLY A 152 -2.71 -8.26 -2.08
C GLY A 152 -4.21 -8.55 -2.19
N PRO A 153 -4.70 -8.89 -3.39
CA PRO A 153 -6.11 -9.16 -3.59
C PRO A 153 -6.51 -10.55 -3.06
N ALA A 154 -7.71 -10.64 -2.49
CA ALA A 154 -8.29 -11.90 -2.05
C ALA A 154 -8.58 -12.82 -3.24
N ALA A 155 -8.06 -14.04 -3.22
CA ALA A 155 -8.31 -15.04 -4.25
C ALA A 155 -9.73 -15.63 -4.16
N ARG A 156 -10.30 -15.63 -2.95
CA ARG A 156 -11.58 -16.27 -2.59
C ARG A 156 -12.33 -15.41 -1.56
N SER A 157 -13.65 -15.61 -1.48
CA SER A 157 -14.47 -14.95 -0.45
C SER A 157 -14.23 -15.55 0.94
N THR A 158 -14.59 -14.84 2.02
CA THR A 158 -14.45 -15.38 3.39
C THR A 158 -15.15 -16.74 3.56
N GLN A 159 -16.32 -16.91 2.95
CA GLN A 159 -17.10 -18.15 3.03
C GLN A 159 -16.40 -19.30 2.29
N GLU A 160 -15.86 -19.03 1.11
CA GLU A 160 -15.09 -20.02 0.33
C GLU A 160 -13.78 -20.39 1.02
N CYS A 161 -13.10 -19.42 1.65
CA CYS A 161 -11.89 -19.64 2.43
C CYS A 161 -12.10 -20.59 3.62
N ARG A 162 -13.33 -20.75 4.13
CA ARG A 162 -13.64 -21.71 5.20
C ARG A 162 -13.78 -23.15 4.67
N LYS A 163 -14.20 -23.31 3.42
CA LYS A 163 -14.42 -24.63 2.77
C LYS A 163 -13.23 -25.06 1.89
N CYS A 164 -12.22 -24.21 1.76
CA CYS A 164 -11.10 -24.45 0.88
C CYS A 164 -10.14 -25.51 1.43
N ASP A 165 -9.55 -26.28 0.52
CA ASP A 165 -8.43 -27.16 0.81
C ASP A 165 -7.25 -26.39 1.43
N PRO A 166 -6.46 -26.98 2.35
CA PRO A 166 -5.28 -26.36 2.95
C PRO A 166 -4.25 -25.82 1.94
N ASN A 167 -4.12 -26.43 0.77
CA ASN A 167 -3.22 -25.99 -0.30
C ASN A 167 -3.84 -24.95 -1.24
N GLY A 168 -5.11 -24.58 -1.02
CA GLY A 168 -5.76 -23.56 -1.81
C GLY A 168 -5.25 -22.15 -1.48
N ILE A 169 -5.06 -21.34 -2.52
CA ILE A 169 -4.67 -19.94 -2.39
C ILE A 169 -5.86 -19.13 -1.84
N VAL A 170 -5.58 -18.33 -0.82
CA VAL A 170 -6.55 -17.44 -0.15
C VAL A 170 -6.28 -15.97 -0.50
N VAL A 171 -5.02 -15.56 -0.53
CA VAL A 171 -4.62 -14.19 -0.92
C VAL A 171 -3.52 -14.29 -1.96
N HIS A 172 -3.70 -13.59 -3.09
CA HIS A 172 -2.63 -13.42 -4.06
C HIS A 172 -1.63 -12.42 -3.51
N HIS A 173 -0.35 -12.79 -3.55
CA HIS A 173 0.73 -11.86 -3.25
C HIS A 173 0.74 -10.72 -4.27
N TYR A 174 0.96 -9.48 -3.79
CA TYR A 174 1.14 -8.31 -4.64
C TYR A 174 2.38 -7.51 -4.24
N ALA A 175 2.54 -7.21 -2.94
CA ALA A 175 3.74 -6.60 -2.39
C ALA A 175 3.94 -7.01 -0.92
N ASP A 176 5.19 -7.14 -0.50
CA ASP A 176 5.57 -7.50 0.88
C ASP A 176 6.86 -6.80 1.32
N ILE A 177 7.07 -6.70 2.64
CA ILE A 177 8.24 -6.00 3.21
C ILE A 177 9.58 -6.69 2.92
N GLY A 178 9.58 -7.96 2.51
CA GLY A 178 10.78 -8.63 2.02
C GLY A 178 11.29 -8.06 0.69
N GLU A 179 10.48 -7.27 -0.04
CA GLU A 179 10.95 -6.51 -1.20
C GLU A 179 12.08 -5.54 -0.84
N TYR A 180 12.13 -5.02 0.40
CA TYR A 180 13.22 -4.15 0.84
C TYR A 180 14.61 -4.80 0.81
N LEU A 181 14.68 -6.14 0.83
CA LEU A 181 15.92 -6.90 0.74
C LEU A 181 16.12 -7.54 -0.64
N ARG A 182 15.08 -7.61 -1.46
CA ARG A 182 15.12 -8.33 -2.75
C ARG A 182 15.23 -7.39 -3.94
N ASP A 183 14.52 -6.26 -3.88
CA ASP A 183 14.37 -5.30 -4.98
C ASP A 183 14.96 -3.93 -4.59
N GLU A 184 16.19 -3.91 -4.06
CA GLU A 184 16.86 -2.68 -3.60
C GLU A 184 16.97 -1.60 -4.70
N ASP A 185 17.19 -2.02 -5.95
CA ASP A 185 17.36 -1.11 -7.10
C ASP A 185 16.04 -0.52 -7.62
N ASP A 186 14.91 -1.20 -7.39
CA ASP A 186 13.63 -0.94 -8.07
C ASP A 186 12.61 -0.19 -7.19
N LEU A 187 12.97 0.02 -5.91
CA LEU A 187 12.23 0.71 -4.85
C LEU A 187 12.34 2.24 -4.93
#